data_AF-A0AAE0G666-F1
#
_entry.id   AF-A0AAE0G666-F1
#
_cell.length_a   1.000
_cell.length_b   1.000
_cell.length_c   1.000
_cell.angle_alpha   90.00
_cell.angle_beta   90.00
_cell.angle_gamma   90.00
#
_symmetry.space_group_name_H-M   'P 1'
#
loop_
_entity.id
_entity.type
_entity.pdbx_description
1 polymer ?
#
loop_
_entity_poly.entity_id
_entity_poly.type
_entity_poly.pdbx_seq_one_letter_code
_entity_poly.pdbx_strand_id
1 'polypeptide(L)'
;MAHGTHALFYALLGRFLHAFPWYTGTMVREPSTGEIQASHFLASTVPVSDDYSVRKHIYTDVMQVTRRMNDDIFDTDDAAFLYGKALLDWQQDSILWRELTLNLTLAAVGVVFISMLMLIHPVCLLVAVAVTVVDVCLFGVLYFYGMRFNSLSMICFVMAVGISVDYSLHVLHKFLSVPAGNANERMTTTLREMGLAILLSGVTTLLGLIPLAFAASKLFRTFCELLAATIIIGLCTGLLFIPILVAVLEPAPILSSLTQGDAGQGEHRGGPFKQPNAKNVMQGAVNDVRQMLVKPSLPKLPIALRRAPPPPPPRPPPRHSPHKPSQDEARLPKLMLK
;
A
#
# COMPACT_ATOMS: atom_id res chain seq x y z
N MET A 1 3.61 -33.22 -56.94
CA MET A 1 2.90 -34.36 -56.29
C MET A 1 2.30 -34.02 -54.91
N ALA A 2 2.70 -32.92 -54.25
CA ALA A 2 2.18 -32.56 -52.91
C ALA A 2 0.71 -32.06 -52.85
N HIS A 3 0.14 -31.52 -53.94
CA HIS A 3 -1.23 -31.01 -53.91
C HIS A 3 -2.32 -32.08 -53.79
N GLY A 4 -2.05 -33.33 -54.19
CA GLY A 4 -3.02 -34.43 -54.08
C GLY A 4 -3.20 -34.96 -52.66
N THR A 5 -2.14 -34.92 -51.84
CA THR A 5 -2.15 -35.49 -50.49
C THR A 5 -2.87 -34.59 -49.48
N HIS A 6 -2.73 -33.27 -49.59
CA HIS A 6 -3.45 -32.31 -48.73
C HIS A 6 -4.97 -32.37 -48.95
N ALA A 7 -5.43 -32.34 -50.21
CA ALA A 7 -6.86 -32.42 -50.50
C ALA A 7 -7.47 -33.76 -50.05
N LEU A 8 -6.71 -34.86 -50.19
CA LEU A 8 -7.13 -36.18 -49.73
C LEU A 8 -7.20 -36.25 -48.20
N PHE A 9 -6.28 -35.61 -47.48
CA PHE A 9 -6.33 -35.53 -46.02
C PHE A 9 -7.61 -34.83 -45.53
N TYR A 10 -7.93 -33.64 -46.04
CA TYR A 10 -9.15 -32.92 -45.63
C TYR A 10 -10.44 -33.67 -46.00
N ALA A 11 -10.46 -34.34 -47.16
CA ALA A 11 -11.60 -35.17 -47.57
C ALA A 11 -11.81 -36.38 -46.65
N LEU A 12 -10.74 -37.07 -46.25
CA LEU A 12 -10.80 -38.17 -45.30
C LEU A 12 -11.10 -37.70 -43.88
N LEU A 13 -10.55 -36.56 -43.47
CA LEU A 13 -10.81 -35.96 -42.16
C LEU A 13 -12.29 -35.62 -41.98
N GLY A 14 -12.95 -35.09 -43.00
CA GLY A 14 -14.40 -34.86 -42.99
C GLY A 14 -15.21 -36.14 -42.76
N ARG A 15 -14.84 -37.24 -43.43
CA ARG A 15 -15.49 -38.55 -43.25
C ARG A 15 -15.20 -39.14 -41.87
N PHE A 16 -13.97 -39.02 -41.38
CA PHE A 16 -13.56 -39.48 -40.05
C PHE A 16 -14.36 -38.78 -38.95
N LEU A 17 -14.48 -37.45 -39.01
CA LEU A 17 -15.24 -36.69 -38.02
C LEU A 17 -16.74 -36.98 -38.05
N HIS A 18 -17.30 -37.35 -39.22
CA HIS A 18 -18.67 -37.85 -39.32
C HIS A 18 -18.83 -39.23 -38.68
N ALA A 19 -17.85 -40.12 -38.83
CA ALA A 19 -17.86 -41.45 -38.22
C ALA A 19 -17.59 -41.41 -36.71
N PHE A 20 -16.83 -40.41 -36.24
CA PHE A 20 -16.43 -40.22 -34.84
C PHE A 20 -16.79 -38.82 -34.34
N PRO A 21 -18.09 -38.57 -34.01
CA PRO A 21 -18.57 -37.24 -33.66
C PRO A 21 -17.90 -36.63 -32.42
N TRP A 22 -17.34 -37.44 -31.53
CA TRP A 22 -16.69 -37.01 -30.30
C TRP A 22 -15.40 -36.20 -30.54
N TYR A 23 -14.73 -36.37 -31.69
CA TYR A 23 -13.59 -35.54 -32.07
C TYR A 23 -13.98 -34.19 -32.67
N THR A 24 -15.24 -33.99 -33.06
CA THR A 24 -15.67 -32.72 -33.69
C THR A 24 -15.49 -31.52 -32.76
N GLY A 25 -15.59 -31.71 -31.45
CA GLY A 25 -15.34 -30.67 -30.45
C GLY A 25 -13.85 -30.35 -30.23
N THR A 26 -12.93 -31.18 -30.73
CA THR A 26 -11.48 -31.06 -30.48
C THR A 26 -10.74 -30.18 -31.48
N MET A 27 -11.36 -29.87 -32.62
CA MET A 27 -10.75 -29.11 -33.70
C MET A 27 -11.68 -28.00 -34.17
N VAL A 28 -11.13 -26.79 -34.30
CA VAL A 28 -11.80 -25.65 -34.93
C VAL A 28 -11.32 -25.59 -36.37
N ARG A 29 -12.27 -25.60 -37.31
CA ARG A 29 -11.99 -25.56 -38.74
C ARG A 29 -12.61 -24.34 -39.39
N GLU A 30 -11.90 -23.80 -40.38
CA GLU A 30 -12.42 -22.71 -41.19
C GLU A 30 -13.54 -23.20 -42.11
N PRO A 31 -14.73 -22.55 -42.14
CA PRO A 31 -15.88 -23.03 -42.92
C PRO A 31 -15.69 -23.02 -44.45
N SER A 32 -14.83 -22.14 -44.97
CA SER A 32 -14.61 -21.95 -46.41
C SER A 32 -13.54 -22.87 -46.99
N THR A 33 -12.45 -23.09 -46.28
CA THR A 33 -11.25 -23.82 -46.73
C THR A 33 -11.16 -25.22 -46.14
N GLY A 34 -11.81 -25.47 -44.99
CA GLY A 34 -11.69 -26.72 -44.24
C GLY A 34 -10.36 -26.85 -43.47
N GLU A 35 -9.52 -25.82 -43.48
CA GLU A 35 -8.25 -25.80 -42.74
C GLU A 35 -8.46 -25.82 -41.23
N ILE A 36 -7.52 -26.43 -40.51
CA ILE A 36 -7.56 -26.55 -39.05
C ILE A 36 -6.94 -25.27 -38.48
N GLN A 37 -7.76 -24.45 -37.81
CA GLN A 37 -7.30 -23.22 -37.17
C GLN A 37 -6.79 -23.47 -35.75
N ALA A 38 -7.40 -24.41 -35.03
CA ALA A 38 -6.98 -24.78 -33.69
C ALA A 38 -7.34 -26.23 -33.39
N SER A 39 -6.52 -26.87 -32.57
CA SER A 39 -6.82 -28.18 -32.01
C SER A 39 -6.47 -28.22 -30.54
N HIS A 40 -7.24 -28.92 -29.72
CA HIS A 40 -6.88 -29.18 -28.33
C HIS A 40 -6.65 -30.65 -28.07
N PHE A 41 -5.69 -30.94 -27.20
CA PHE A 41 -5.42 -32.28 -26.70
C PHE A 41 -5.80 -32.34 -25.22
N LEU A 42 -6.58 -33.35 -24.85
CA LEU A 42 -6.96 -33.57 -23.46
C LEU A 42 -5.92 -34.47 -22.80
N ALA A 43 -5.28 -33.93 -21.76
CA ALA A 43 -4.43 -34.68 -20.86
C ALA A 43 -5.08 -34.70 -19.47
N SER A 44 -5.04 -35.85 -18.80
CA SER A 44 -5.53 -36.00 -17.43
C SER A 44 -4.35 -36.19 -16.49
N THR A 45 -4.37 -35.48 -15.36
CA THR A 45 -3.38 -35.67 -14.30
C THR A 45 -3.87 -36.76 -13.33
N VAL A 46 -2.96 -37.56 -12.82
CA VAL A 46 -3.21 -38.40 -11.65
C VAL A 46 -3.67 -37.51 -10.48
N PRO A 47 -4.61 -37.94 -9.61
CA PRO A 47 -5.04 -37.16 -8.46
C PRO A 47 -3.83 -36.65 -7.66
N VAL A 48 -3.73 -35.33 -7.56
CA VAL A 48 -2.61 -34.62 -6.95
C VAL A 48 -2.93 -34.34 -5.48
N SER A 49 -1.94 -34.55 -4.60
CA SER A 49 -2.06 -34.20 -3.19
C SER A 49 -2.31 -32.71 -2.99
N ASP A 50 -2.99 -32.35 -1.90
CA ASP A 50 -3.31 -30.97 -1.55
C ASP A 50 -2.10 -30.17 -0.99
N ASP A 51 -0.89 -30.71 -1.15
CA ASP A 51 0.37 -30.06 -0.81
C ASP A 51 0.78 -29.01 -1.85
N TYR A 52 1.07 -27.80 -1.37
CA TYR A 52 1.58 -26.69 -2.17
C TYR A 52 2.82 -27.05 -2.99
N SER A 53 3.79 -27.73 -2.36
CA SER A 53 5.07 -28.03 -2.98
C SER A 53 4.89 -28.95 -4.18
N VAL A 54 4.01 -29.95 -4.03
CA VAL A 54 3.67 -30.91 -5.09
C VAL A 54 2.97 -30.21 -6.25
N ARG A 55 1.96 -29.37 -5.98
CA ARG A 55 1.25 -28.61 -7.04
C ARG A 55 2.19 -27.70 -7.82
N LYS A 56 3.10 -27.01 -7.13
CA LYS A 56 4.09 -26.13 -7.75
C LYS A 56 5.05 -26.90 -8.66
N HIS A 57 5.54 -28.07 -8.22
CA HIS A 57 6.40 -28.91 -9.03
C HIS A 57 5.69 -29.39 -10.29
N ILE A 58 4.49 -29.93 -10.16
CA ILE A 58 3.70 -30.41 -11.32
C ILE A 58 3.42 -29.26 -12.28
N TYR A 59 2.99 -28.10 -11.80
CA TYR A 59 2.77 -26.93 -12.65
C TYR A 59 4.03 -26.55 -13.44
N THR A 60 5.19 -26.57 -12.78
CA THR A 60 6.47 -26.25 -13.40
C THR A 60 6.85 -27.28 -14.47
N ASP A 61 6.69 -28.56 -14.18
CA ASP A 61 7.01 -29.65 -15.10
C ASP A 61 6.13 -29.61 -16.36
N VAL A 62 4.82 -29.42 -16.19
CA VAL A 62 3.90 -29.37 -17.32
C VAL A 62 4.14 -28.11 -18.16
N MET A 63 4.50 -26.98 -17.52
CA MET A 63 4.90 -25.77 -18.24
C MET A 63 6.21 -25.96 -19.01
N GLN A 64 7.18 -26.70 -18.46
CA GLN A 64 8.42 -27.04 -19.18
C GLN A 64 8.17 -27.94 -20.37
N VAL A 65 7.29 -28.94 -20.26
CA VAL A 65 6.90 -29.81 -21.38
C VAL A 65 6.23 -28.99 -22.48
N THR A 66 5.32 -28.08 -22.11
CA THR A 66 4.65 -27.20 -23.07
C THR A 66 5.64 -26.30 -23.81
N ARG A 67 6.63 -25.74 -23.09
CA ARG A 67 7.69 -24.93 -23.70
C ARG A 67 8.53 -25.73 -24.68
N ARG A 68 8.96 -26.95 -24.31
CA ARG A 68 9.71 -27.84 -25.21
C ARG A 68 8.90 -28.19 -26.46
N MET A 69 7.60 -28.46 -26.30
CA MET A 69 6.71 -28.72 -27.43
C MET A 69 6.60 -27.52 -28.37
N ASN A 70 6.55 -26.29 -27.83
CA ASN A 70 6.59 -25.07 -28.64
C ASN A 70 7.91 -24.91 -29.38
N ASP A 71 9.03 -25.12 -28.70
CA ASP A 71 10.36 -24.97 -29.29
C ASP A 71 10.65 -26.03 -30.37
N ASP A 72 10.09 -27.25 -30.24
CA ASP A 72 10.36 -28.36 -31.15
C ASP A 72 9.38 -28.45 -32.34
N ILE A 73 8.12 -28.02 -32.17
CA ILE A 73 7.03 -28.28 -33.15
C ILE A 73 6.54 -27.02 -33.86
N PHE A 74 6.48 -25.88 -33.16
CA PHE A 74 5.80 -24.69 -33.65
C PHE A 74 6.79 -23.60 -34.07
N ASP A 75 6.51 -22.94 -35.21
CA ASP A 75 7.24 -21.76 -35.67
C ASP A 75 6.77 -20.50 -34.91
N THR A 76 7.45 -19.37 -35.12
CA THR A 76 7.24 -18.10 -34.38
C THR A 76 5.79 -17.60 -34.29
N ASP A 77 4.92 -17.98 -35.23
CA ASP A 77 3.54 -17.51 -35.32
C ASP A 77 2.52 -18.46 -34.64
N ASP A 78 2.91 -19.71 -34.34
CA ASP A 78 2.04 -20.71 -33.71
C ASP A 78 2.53 -21.08 -32.30
N ALA A 79 1.60 -21.36 -31.39
CA ALA A 79 1.97 -21.80 -30.04
C ALA A 79 0.91 -22.72 -29.42
N ALA A 80 1.35 -23.81 -28.79
CA ALA A 80 0.53 -24.55 -27.84
C ALA A 80 0.49 -23.81 -26.49
N PHE A 81 -0.69 -23.77 -25.91
CA PHE A 81 -0.90 -23.25 -24.56
C PHE A 81 -1.71 -24.24 -23.74
N LEU A 82 -1.52 -24.17 -22.42
CA LEU A 82 -2.15 -25.06 -21.48
C LEU A 82 -3.38 -24.40 -20.87
N TYR A 83 -4.52 -25.10 -20.90
CA TYR A 83 -5.76 -24.61 -20.33
C TYR A 83 -6.35 -25.63 -19.36
N GLY A 84 -6.70 -25.17 -18.16
CA GLY A 84 -7.40 -25.98 -17.17
C GLY A 84 -7.66 -25.19 -15.91
N LYS A 85 -8.83 -25.41 -15.30
CA LYS A 85 -9.21 -24.70 -14.06
C LYS A 85 -8.18 -24.92 -12.94
N ALA A 86 -7.71 -26.16 -12.77
CA ALA A 86 -6.70 -26.47 -11.76
C ALA A 86 -5.36 -25.76 -12.01
N LEU A 87 -4.97 -25.60 -13.28
CA LEU A 87 -3.74 -24.91 -13.66
C LEU A 87 -3.76 -23.43 -13.30
N LEU A 88 -4.92 -22.77 -13.39
CA LEU A 88 -5.08 -21.38 -12.94
C LEU A 88 -4.83 -21.25 -11.43
N ASP A 89 -5.43 -22.15 -10.64
CA ASP A 89 -5.24 -22.19 -9.19
C ASP A 89 -3.75 -22.46 -8.85
N TRP A 90 -3.08 -23.36 -9.58
CA TRP A 90 -1.67 -23.70 -9.35
C TRP A 90 -0.69 -22.62 -9.83
N GLN A 91 -1.02 -21.93 -10.92
CA GLN A 91 -0.26 -20.79 -11.40
C GLN A 91 -0.25 -19.68 -10.35
N GLN A 92 -1.41 -19.38 -9.75
CA GLN A 92 -1.51 -18.41 -8.68
C GLN A 92 -0.67 -18.82 -7.46
N ASP A 93 -0.77 -20.08 -7.03
CA ASP A 93 0.04 -20.64 -5.95
C ASP A 93 1.55 -20.50 -6.24
N SER A 94 1.98 -20.78 -7.47
CA SER A 94 3.41 -20.76 -7.84
C SER A 94 4.07 -19.39 -7.68
N ILE A 95 3.30 -18.32 -7.87
CA ILE A 95 3.75 -16.92 -7.86
C ILE A 95 3.60 -16.31 -6.46
N LEU A 96 2.68 -16.84 -5.64
CA LEU A 96 2.24 -16.28 -4.36
C LEU A 96 3.36 -15.85 -3.40
N TRP A 97 4.32 -16.74 -3.12
CA TRP A 97 5.40 -16.45 -2.16
C TRP A 97 6.35 -15.36 -2.65
N ARG A 98 6.64 -15.34 -3.96
CA ARG A 98 7.51 -14.32 -4.54
C ARG A 98 6.86 -12.93 -4.43
N GLU A 99 5.58 -12.83 -4.78
CA GLU A 99 4.86 -11.56 -4.70
C GLU A 99 4.64 -11.12 -3.26
N LEU A 100 4.38 -12.04 -2.33
CA LEU A 100 4.30 -11.72 -0.91
C LEU A 100 5.60 -11.09 -0.41
N THR A 101 6.74 -11.72 -0.67
CA THR A 101 8.04 -11.21 -0.21
C THR A 101 8.36 -9.86 -0.87
N LEU A 102 8.08 -9.70 -2.16
CA LEU A 102 8.27 -8.42 -2.86
C LEU A 102 7.39 -7.33 -2.25
N ASN A 103 6.09 -7.58 -2.10
CA ASN A 103 5.15 -6.61 -1.56
C ASN A 103 5.50 -6.24 -0.11
N LEU A 104 5.89 -7.21 0.72
CA LEU A 104 6.24 -6.97 2.11
C LEU A 104 7.57 -6.21 2.25
N THR A 105 8.56 -6.54 1.43
CA THR A 105 9.85 -5.81 1.42
C THR A 105 9.67 -4.38 0.92
N LEU A 106 8.90 -4.17 -0.16
CA LEU A 106 8.59 -2.84 -0.67
C LEU A 106 7.80 -2.02 0.37
N ALA A 107 6.82 -2.63 1.03
CA ALA A 107 6.07 -2.01 2.11
C ALA A 107 7.00 -1.64 3.28
N ALA A 108 7.88 -2.54 3.73
CA ALA A 108 8.82 -2.27 4.81
C ALA A 108 9.77 -1.10 4.48
N VAL A 109 10.29 -1.04 3.26
CA VAL A 109 11.12 0.10 2.78
C VAL A 109 10.30 1.39 2.81
N GLY A 110 9.07 1.36 2.30
CA GLY A 110 8.16 2.51 2.33
C GLY A 110 7.85 2.98 3.75
N VAL A 111 7.61 2.05 4.68
CA VAL A 111 7.37 2.34 6.10
C VAL A 111 8.57 3.02 6.73
N VAL A 112 9.78 2.49 6.54
CA VAL A 112 11.00 3.11 7.07
C VAL A 112 11.19 4.50 6.48
N PHE A 113 11.01 4.66 5.17
CA PHE A 113 11.17 5.93 4.48
C PHE A 113 10.18 7.00 4.99
N ILE A 114 8.88 6.68 5.02
CA ILE A 114 7.84 7.61 5.47
C ILE A 114 7.98 7.89 6.97
N SER A 115 8.25 6.87 7.78
CA SER A 115 8.43 7.05 9.23
C SER A 115 9.66 7.92 9.54
N MET A 116 10.75 7.75 8.80
CA MET A 116 11.94 8.61 8.93
C MET A 116 11.62 10.05 8.55
N LEU A 117 10.85 10.27 7.48
CA LEU A 117 10.43 11.61 7.05
C LEU A 117 9.49 12.29 8.07
N MET A 118 8.57 11.54 8.68
CA MET A 118 7.63 12.08 9.67
C MET A 118 8.26 12.32 11.05
N LEU A 119 9.10 11.40 11.54
CA LEU A 119 9.65 11.46 12.89
C LEU A 119 10.98 12.23 12.96
N ILE A 120 11.75 12.28 11.86
CA ILE A 120 13.10 12.85 11.79
C ILE A 120 14.00 12.29 12.93
N HIS A 121 13.81 11.01 13.27
CA HIS A 121 14.48 10.37 14.40
C HIS A 121 14.75 8.87 14.11
N PRO A 122 15.91 8.30 14.49
CA PRO A 122 16.26 6.90 14.20
C PRO A 122 15.35 5.87 14.87
N VAL A 123 14.56 6.28 15.87
CA VAL A 123 13.57 5.40 16.54
C VAL A 123 12.44 4.98 15.59
N CYS A 124 12.32 5.59 14.40
CA CYS A 124 11.44 5.11 13.34
C CYS A 124 11.66 3.62 12.99
N LEU A 125 12.86 3.07 13.18
CA LEU A 125 13.13 1.64 12.99
C LEU A 125 12.29 0.74 13.90
N LEU A 126 11.85 1.26 15.05
CA LEU A 126 10.97 0.54 15.97
C LEU A 126 9.60 0.24 15.34
N VAL A 127 9.10 1.13 14.48
CA VAL A 127 7.85 0.93 13.74
C VAL A 127 8.00 -0.25 12.78
N ALA A 128 9.12 -0.37 12.07
CA ALA A 128 9.39 -1.50 11.20
C ALA A 128 9.49 -2.84 11.97
N VAL A 129 10.08 -2.82 13.17
CA VAL A 129 10.10 -3.99 14.05
C VAL A 129 8.69 -4.38 14.48
N ALA A 130 7.86 -3.42 14.89
CA ALA A 130 6.46 -3.68 15.26
C ALA A 130 5.64 -4.26 14.11
N VAL A 131 5.78 -3.73 12.90
CA VAL A 131 5.16 -4.30 11.69
C VAL A 131 5.57 -5.77 11.50
N THR A 132 6.87 -6.05 11.57
CA THR A 132 7.38 -7.42 11.41
C THR A 132 6.80 -8.37 12.45
N VAL A 133 6.65 -7.92 13.70
CA VAL A 133 6.01 -8.71 14.77
C VAL A 133 4.54 -8.99 14.46
N VAL A 134 3.79 -8.01 13.95
CA VAL A 134 2.38 -8.20 13.55
C VAL A 134 2.28 -9.25 12.44
N ASP A 135 3.12 -9.16 11.41
CA ASP A 135 3.10 -10.12 10.29
C ASP A 135 3.46 -11.54 10.75
N VAL A 136 4.48 -11.68 11.61
CA VAL A 136 4.85 -12.98 12.20
C VAL A 136 3.70 -13.56 13.03
N CYS A 137 3.04 -12.74 13.83
CA CYS A 137 1.86 -13.17 14.58
C CYS A 137 0.70 -13.57 13.65
N LEU A 138 0.51 -12.88 12.54
CA LEU A 138 -0.54 -13.21 11.56
C LEU A 138 -0.25 -14.54 10.83
N PHE A 139 1.01 -14.85 10.53
CA PHE A 139 1.40 -16.21 10.10
C PHE A 139 1.08 -17.26 11.16
N GLY A 140 1.31 -16.93 12.44
CA GLY A 140 0.91 -17.77 13.57
C GLY A 140 -0.60 -18.03 13.58
N VAL A 141 -1.43 -17.00 13.43
CA VAL A 141 -2.89 -17.14 13.34
C VAL A 141 -3.29 -18.06 12.20
N LEU A 142 -2.68 -17.89 11.02
CA LEU A 142 -2.94 -18.73 9.86
C LEU A 142 -2.63 -20.21 10.14
N TYR A 143 -1.51 -20.48 10.82
CA TYR A 143 -1.10 -21.83 11.22
C TYR A 143 -2.06 -22.43 12.26
N PHE A 144 -2.39 -21.71 13.33
CA PHE A 144 -3.26 -22.21 14.40
C PHE A 144 -4.70 -22.44 13.96
N TYR A 145 -5.24 -21.60 13.08
CA TYR A 145 -6.57 -21.79 12.52
C TYR A 145 -6.61 -22.82 11.37
N GLY A 146 -5.45 -23.35 10.94
CA GLY A 146 -5.37 -24.30 9.83
C GLY A 146 -5.89 -23.72 8.51
N MET A 147 -5.78 -22.40 8.33
CA MET A 147 -6.27 -21.72 7.13
C MET A 147 -5.28 -21.90 5.97
N ARG A 148 -5.80 -22.11 4.75
CA ARG A 148 -4.96 -22.20 3.56
C ARG A 148 -4.38 -20.82 3.24
N PHE A 149 -3.06 -20.74 3.13
CA PHE A 149 -2.39 -19.55 2.60
C PHE A 149 -2.76 -19.37 1.13
N ASN A 150 -3.38 -18.24 0.80
CA ASN A 150 -3.81 -17.90 -0.57
C ASN A 150 -3.61 -16.41 -0.86
N SER A 151 -3.96 -15.97 -2.07
CA SER A 151 -3.83 -14.57 -2.48
C SER A 151 -4.68 -13.60 -1.64
N LEU A 152 -5.79 -14.06 -1.06
CA LEU A 152 -6.60 -13.25 -0.17
C LEU A 152 -5.89 -13.02 1.17
N SER A 153 -5.28 -14.07 1.75
CA SER A 153 -4.43 -13.95 2.93
C SER A 153 -3.27 -12.99 2.67
N MET A 154 -2.63 -13.05 1.49
CA MET A 154 -1.57 -12.11 1.10
C MET A 154 -2.03 -10.65 1.17
N ILE A 155 -3.25 -10.35 0.70
CA ILE A 155 -3.82 -9.00 0.83
C ILE A 155 -3.96 -8.61 2.31
N CYS A 156 -4.41 -9.53 3.17
CA CYS A 156 -4.47 -9.28 4.62
C CYS A 156 -3.10 -8.95 5.22
N PHE A 157 -2.02 -9.65 4.83
CA PHE A 157 -0.66 -9.32 5.28
C PHE A 157 -0.23 -7.92 4.85
N VAL A 158 -0.47 -7.55 3.59
CA VAL A 158 -0.13 -6.20 3.12
C VAL A 158 -0.96 -5.14 3.86
N MET A 159 -2.24 -5.40 4.13
CA MET A 159 -3.08 -4.51 4.93
C MET A 159 -2.63 -4.44 6.39
N ALA A 160 -2.10 -5.54 6.95
CA ALA A 160 -1.57 -5.59 8.30
C ALA A 160 -0.41 -4.61 8.49
N VAL A 161 0.46 -4.46 7.49
CA VAL A 161 1.50 -3.43 7.50
C VAL A 161 0.90 -2.04 7.68
N GLY A 162 -0.11 -1.67 6.87
CA GLY A 162 -0.73 -0.34 6.95
C GLY A 162 -1.39 -0.06 8.31
N ILE A 163 -2.18 -1.02 8.80
CA ILE A 163 -2.88 -0.91 10.09
C ILE A 163 -1.89 -0.85 11.26
N SER A 164 -0.83 -1.69 11.23
CA SER A 164 0.19 -1.73 12.28
C SER A 164 1.00 -0.44 12.37
N VAL A 165 1.34 0.14 11.21
CA VAL A 165 2.06 1.42 11.15
C VAL A 165 1.23 2.54 11.74
N ASP A 166 -0.05 2.63 11.42
CA ASP A 166 -0.95 3.68 11.93
C ASP A 166 -0.92 3.72 13.46
N TYR A 167 -1.16 2.57 14.10
CA TYR A 167 -1.17 2.48 15.56
C TYR A 167 0.21 2.75 16.18
N SER A 168 1.28 2.18 15.62
CA SER A 168 2.62 2.29 16.18
C SER A 168 3.21 3.69 16.00
N LEU A 169 3.02 4.30 14.83
CA LEU A 169 3.54 5.62 14.47
C LEU A 169 2.87 6.73 15.29
N HIS A 170 1.55 6.66 15.50
CA HIS A 170 0.83 7.65 16.30
C HIS A 170 1.29 7.68 17.77
N VAL A 171 1.48 6.50 18.38
CA VAL A 171 2.02 6.39 19.74
C VAL A 171 3.44 6.94 19.79
N LEU A 172 4.30 6.52 18.86
CA LEU A 172 5.71 6.89 18.87
C LEU A 172 5.90 8.39 18.64
N HIS A 173 5.22 8.96 17.65
CA HIS A 173 5.26 10.40 17.35
C HIS A 173 4.84 11.23 18.56
N LYS A 174 3.75 10.83 19.24
CA LYS A 174 3.29 11.53 20.43
C LYS A 174 4.30 11.43 21.57
N PHE A 175 4.88 10.25 21.82
CA PHE A 175 5.92 10.07 22.84
C PHE A 175 7.11 10.99 22.63
N LEU A 176 7.59 11.09 21.38
CA LEU A 176 8.71 11.96 21.03
C LEU A 176 8.38 13.45 21.13
N SER A 177 7.10 13.82 21.04
CA SER A 177 6.62 15.19 21.18
C SER A 177 6.50 15.65 22.64
N VAL A 178 6.49 14.74 23.63
CA VAL A 178 6.42 15.10 25.05
C VAL A 178 7.82 15.55 25.53
N PRO A 179 8.02 16.83 25.91
CA PRO A 179 9.35 17.42 26.08
C PRO A 179 9.97 17.19 27.47
N ALA A 180 9.20 16.84 28.50
CA ALA A 180 9.68 16.76 29.87
C ALA A 180 9.16 15.52 30.61
N GLY A 181 9.96 15.03 31.56
CA GLY A 181 9.65 13.89 32.42
C GLY A 181 10.50 12.65 32.12
N ASN A 182 10.50 11.72 33.07
CA ASN A 182 11.12 10.40 32.88
C ASN A 182 10.41 9.63 31.76
N ALA A 183 11.05 8.62 31.16
CA ALA A 183 10.45 7.85 30.06
C ALA A 183 9.04 7.31 30.42
N ASN A 184 8.85 6.88 31.66
CA ASN A 184 7.55 6.42 32.15
C ASN A 184 6.50 7.53 32.27
N GLU A 185 6.87 8.74 32.71
CA GLU A 185 5.96 9.90 32.77
C GLU A 185 5.55 10.37 31.37
N ARG A 186 6.50 10.36 30.42
CA ARG A 186 6.24 10.67 29.02
C ARG A 186 5.30 9.64 28.38
N MET A 187 5.51 8.35 28.71
CA MET A 187 4.66 7.27 28.20
C MET A 187 3.25 7.31 28.77
N THR A 188 3.10 7.53 30.08
CA THR A 188 1.79 7.65 30.73
C THR A 188 1.00 8.83 30.17
N THR A 189 1.66 9.97 29.94
CA THR A 189 1.05 11.13 29.26
C THR A 189 0.61 10.78 27.84
N THR A 190 1.47 10.09 27.09
CA THR A 190 1.19 9.66 25.71
C THR A 190 -0.02 8.74 25.63
N LEU A 191 -0.08 7.71 26.48
CA LEU A 191 -1.19 6.76 26.51
C LEU A 191 -2.50 7.41 26.98
N ARG A 192 -2.44 8.36 27.91
CA ARG A 192 -3.61 9.10 28.36
C ARG A 192 -4.24 9.94 27.25
N GLU A 193 -3.43 10.50 26.36
CA GLU A 193 -3.90 11.36 25.27
C GLU A 193 -4.24 10.57 23.99
N MET A 194 -3.42 9.58 23.61
CA MET A 194 -3.57 8.85 22.33
C MET A 194 -4.18 7.45 22.47
N GLY A 195 -4.06 6.81 23.63
CA GLY A 195 -4.47 5.42 23.81
C GLY A 195 -5.96 5.20 23.52
N LEU A 196 -6.83 6.09 24.01
CA LEU A 196 -8.27 6.01 23.75
C LEU A 196 -8.61 6.27 22.28
N ALA A 197 -7.93 7.22 21.63
CA ALA A 197 -8.16 7.51 20.22
C ALA A 197 -7.81 6.31 19.33
N ILE A 198 -6.70 5.63 19.61
CA ILE A 198 -6.25 4.44 18.87
C ILE A 198 -7.18 3.25 19.13
N LEU A 199 -7.57 3.01 20.37
CA LEU A 199 -8.55 1.96 20.70
C LEU A 199 -9.88 2.19 19.96
N LEU A 200 -10.35 3.43 19.93
CA LEU A 200 -11.60 3.77 19.25
C LEU A 200 -11.48 3.58 17.73
N SER A 201 -10.33 3.90 17.13
CA SER A 201 -10.02 3.63 15.71
C SER A 201 -10.08 2.13 15.38
N GLY A 202 -9.51 1.28 16.25
CA GLY A 202 -9.58 -0.17 16.07
C GLY A 202 -11.02 -0.71 16.22
N VAL A 203 -11.77 -0.23 17.21
CA VAL A 203 -13.17 -0.64 17.42
C VAL A 203 -14.06 -0.24 16.25
N THR A 204 -13.92 0.97 15.70
CA THR A 204 -14.71 1.39 14.53
C THR A 204 -14.38 0.56 13.30
N THR A 205 -13.11 0.18 13.12
CA THR A 205 -12.70 -0.71 12.03
C THR A 205 -13.30 -2.12 12.20
N LEU A 206 -13.29 -2.66 13.42
CA LEU A 206 -13.95 -3.94 13.73
C LEU A 206 -15.46 -3.88 13.50
N LEU A 207 -16.12 -2.78 13.89
CA LEU A 207 -17.55 -2.56 13.60
C LEU A 207 -17.81 -2.54 12.09
N GLY A 208 -16.91 -1.97 11.30
CA GLY A 208 -16.98 -1.98 9.84
C GLY A 208 -16.89 -3.38 9.21
N LEU A 209 -16.31 -4.35 9.91
CA LEU A 209 -16.23 -5.74 9.44
C LEU A 209 -17.49 -6.56 9.75
N ILE A 210 -18.40 -6.07 10.60
CA ILE A 210 -19.62 -6.79 10.99
C ILE A 210 -20.46 -7.22 9.78
N PRO A 211 -20.78 -6.36 8.80
CA PRO A 211 -21.56 -6.79 7.62
C PRO A 211 -20.86 -7.89 6.82
N LEU A 212 -19.53 -7.90 6.82
CA LEU A 212 -18.73 -8.87 6.09
C LEU A 212 -18.76 -10.25 6.75
N ALA A 213 -18.89 -10.30 8.08
CA ALA A 213 -19.07 -11.55 8.83
C ALA A 213 -20.38 -12.27 8.46
N PHE A 214 -21.42 -11.53 8.06
CA PHE A 214 -22.71 -12.10 7.62
C PHE A 214 -22.72 -12.59 6.17
N ALA A 215 -21.61 -12.44 5.44
CA ALA A 215 -21.54 -12.88 4.06
C ALA A 215 -21.69 -14.42 3.94
N ALA A 216 -22.40 -14.85 2.89
CA ALA A 216 -22.62 -16.26 2.60
C ALA A 216 -21.36 -16.97 2.07
N SER A 217 -20.45 -16.23 1.43
CA SER A 217 -19.22 -16.79 0.86
C SER A 217 -18.18 -17.07 1.93
N LYS A 218 -17.59 -18.27 1.89
CA LYS A 218 -16.45 -18.66 2.74
C LYS A 218 -15.26 -17.72 2.58
N LEU A 219 -15.06 -17.19 1.38
CA LEU A 219 -13.98 -16.25 1.06
C LEU A 219 -14.06 -14.99 1.95
N PHE A 220 -15.24 -14.39 2.06
CA PHE A 220 -15.46 -13.19 2.87
C PHE A 220 -15.33 -13.46 4.37
N ARG A 221 -15.73 -14.64 4.84
CA ARG A 221 -15.59 -15.03 6.26
C ARG A 221 -14.12 -15.17 6.67
N THR A 222 -13.34 -15.92 5.89
CA THR A 222 -11.90 -16.08 6.13
C THR A 222 -11.16 -14.74 6.09
N PHE A 223 -11.54 -13.86 5.17
CA PHE A 223 -10.99 -12.50 5.11
C PHE A 223 -11.35 -11.68 6.36
N CYS A 224 -12.61 -11.73 6.81
CA CYS A 224 -13.07 -11.06 8.02
C CYS A 224 -12.29 -11.55 9.26
N GLU A 225 -12.08 -12.85 9.40
CA GLU A 225 -11.31 -13.46 10.50
C GLU A 225 -9.85 -12.97 10.52
N LEU A 226 -9.18 -12.97 9.36
CA LEU A 226 -7.81 -12.50 9.24
C LEU A 226 -7.67 -11.00 9.51
N LEU A 227 -8.61 -10.18 9.01
CA LEU A 227 -8.61 -8.74 9.28
C LEU A 227 -8.91 -8.40 10.74
N ALA A 228 -9.86 -9.10 11.34
CA ALA A 228 -10.16 -8.92 12.77
C ALA A 228 -8.93 -9.28 13.63
N ALA A 229 -8.27 -10.40 13.32
CA ALA A 229 -7.02 -10.79 13.97
C ALA A 229 -5.92 -9.73 13.78
N THR A 230 -5.78 -9.21 12.56
CA THR A 230 -4.83 -8.14 12.24
C THR A 230 -5.06 -6.88 13.09
N ILE A 231 -6.31 -6.44 13.25
CA ILE A 231 -6.64 -5.25 14.05
C ILE A 231 -6.33 -5.51 15.53
N ILE A 232 -6.70 -6.67 16.06
CA ILE A 232 -6.46 -7.02 17.47
C ILE A 232 -4.95 -7.09 17.76
N ILE A 233 -4.20 -7.80 16.91
CA ILE A 233 -2.74 -7.94 17.05
C ILE A 233 -2.06 -6.57 16.86
N GLY A 234 -2.52 -5.77 15.90
CA GLY A 234 -2.04 -4.41 15.66
C GLY A 234 -2.26 -3.50 16.87
N LEU A 235 -3.45 -3.51 17.46
CA LEU A 235 -3.75 -2.76 18.69
C LEU A 235 -2.87 -3.19 19.85
N CYS A 236 -2.71 -4.50 20.08
CA CYS A 236 -1.81 -5.03 21.11
C CYS A 236 -0.36 -4.58 20.87
N THR A 237 0.10 -4.60 19.62
CA THR A 237 1.46 -4.20 19.29
C THR A 237 1.66 -2.68 19.45
N GLY A 238 0.73 -1.87 18.97
CA GLY A 238 0.81 -0.41 19.09
C GLY A 238 0.66 0.10 20.52
N LEU A 239 -0.23 -0.49 21.33
CA LEU A 239 -0.55 0.02 22.68
C LEU A 239 0.19 -0.68 23.81
N LEU A 240 0.76 -1.88 23.60
CA LEU A 240 1.51 -2.60 24.63
C LEU A 240 2.97 -2.74 24.22
N PHE A 241 3.24 -3.31 23.05
CA PHE A 241 4.61 -3.65 22.64
C PHE A 241 5.48 -2.41 22.38
N ILE A 242 4.98 -1.42 21.63
CA ILE A 242 5.70 -0.17 21.37
C ILE A 242 6.00 0.58 22.67
N PRO A 243 5.04 0.83 23.58
CA PRO A 243 5.31 1.49 24.85
C PRO A 243 6.41 0.83 25.68
N ILE A 244 6.40 -0.51 25.76
CA ILE A 244 7.41 -1.26 26.52
C ILE A 244 8.79 -1.07 25.89
N LEU A 245 8.90 -1.18 24.57
CA LEU A 245 10.19 -1.00 23.89
C LEU A 245 10.73 0.42 24.02
N VAL A 246 9.87 1.43 23.83
CA VAL A 246 10.26 2.83 23.96
C VAL A 246 10.69 3.15 25.40
N ALA A 247 10.03 2.56 26.40
CA ALA A 247 10.41 2.72 27.80
C ALA A 247 11.78 2.09 28.13
N VAL A 248 12.18 1.03 27.43
CA VAL A 248 13.51 0.40 27.59
C VAL A 248 14.60 1.17 26.85
N LEU A 249 14.32 1.70 25.65
CA LEU A 249 15.31 2.44 24.86
C LEU A 249 15.50 3.90 25.33
N GLU A 250 14.53 4.46 26.05
CA GLU A 250 14.50 5.84 26.55
C GLU A 250 14.99 6.92 25.54
N PRO A 251 14.40 6.99 24.33
CA PRO A 251 14.91 7.91 23.33
C PRO A 251 14.70 9.38 23.68
N ALA A 252 15.68 10.20 23.30
CA ALA A 252 15.65 11.64 23.52
C ALA A 252 14.43 12.30 22.84
N PRO A 253 13.82 13.34 23.43
CA PRO A 253 12.72 14.07 22.80
C PRO A 253 13.15 14.82 21.54
N ILE A 254 12.28 14.95 20.54
CA ILE A 254 12.57 15.70 19.29
C ILE A 254 12.92 17.18 19.58
N LEU A 255 12.31 17.80 20.59
CA LEU A 255 12.65 19.20 20.92
C LEU A 255 14.10 19.39 21.35
N SER A 256 14.73 18.37 21.96
CA SER A 256 16.11 18.45 22.42
C SER A 256 17.12 18.47 21.26
N SER A 257 16.82 17.78 20.15
CA SER A 257 17.66 17.83 18.95
C SER A 257 17.52 19.15 18.18
N LEU A 258 16.34 19.79 18.23
CA LEU A 258 16.14 21.14 17.68
C LEU A 258 16.85 22.23 18.50
N THR A 259 16.95 22.08 19.83
CA THR A 259 17.70 23.04 20.67
C THR A 259 19.21 22.85 20.59
N GLN A 260 19.70 21.62 20.35
CA GLN A 260 21.13 21.37 20.12
C GLN A 260 21.63 21.92 18.77
N GLY A 261 20.76 22.05 17.77
CA GLY A 261 21.11 22.66 16.48
C GLY A 261 21.41 24.16 16.52
N ASP A 262 20.96 24.86 17.57
CA ASP A 262 21.12 26.33 17.71
C ASP A 262 22.18 26.71 18.78
N ALA A 263 22.68 25.74 19.56
CA ALA A 263 23.67 25.95 20.61
C ALA A 263 25.12 25.70 20.16
N GLY A 264 25.36 25.72 18.84
CA GLY A 264 26.67 25.48 18.21
C GLY A 264 27.48 26.75 17.96
N GLN A 265 27.57 27.69 18.92
CA GLN A 265 28.62 28.72 19.01
C GLN A 265 28.49 29.49 20.33
N GLY A 266 29.28 29.13 21.36
CA GLY A 266 29.31 29.86 22.62
C GLY A 266 29.84 29.04 23.78
N GLU A 267 31.15 28.84 23.80
CA GLU A 267 31.86 28.15 24.89
C GLU A 267 31.84 28.95 26.21
N HIS A 268 31.65 28.22 27.31
CA HIS A 268 32.08 28.49 28.69
C HIS A 268 31.74 29.84 29.37
N ARG A 269 30.85 29.77 30.38
CA ARG A 269 31.17 30.13 31.78
C ARG A 269 30.13 29.60 32.77
N GLY A 270 30.63 28.94 33.82
CA GLY A 270 29.83 28.21 34.80
C GLY A 270 29.13 29.07 35.85
N GLY A 271 28.06 28.48 36.39
CA GLY A 271 27.36 28.86 37.62
C GLY A 271 26.25 27.84 37.87
N PRO A 272 25.95 27.44 39.13
CA PRO A 272 24.93 26.43 39.39
C PRO A 272 23.55 26.93 38.94
N PHE A 273 22.92 26.19 38.03
CA PHE A 273 21.61 26.50 37.50
C PHE A 273 20.56 26.30 38.61
N LYS A 274 20.09 27.41 39.18
CA LYS A 274 19.04 27.42 40.20
C LYS A 274 17.70 27.19 39.49
N GLN A 275 17.09 26.03 39.72
CA GLN A 275 15.77 25.69 39.22
C GLN A 275 14.73 26.73 39.71
N PRO A 276 13.99 27.41 38.81
CA PRO A 276 12.99 28.37 39.26
C PRO A 276 11.82 27.62 39.90
N ASN A 277 11.50 28.00 41.13
CA ASN A 277 10.38 27.47 41.89
C ASN A 277 9.08 27.64 41.08
N ALA A 278 8.37 26.55 40.78
CA ALA A 278 7.18 26.52 39.93
C ALA A 278 6.07 27.49 40.40
N LYS A 279 6.02 27.81 41.70
CA LYS A 279 5.10 28.81 42.26
C LYS A 279 5.37 30.22 41.73
N ASN A 280 6.63 30.59 41.51
CA ASN A 280 7.01 31.93 41.05
C ASN A 280 6.78 32.10 39.55
N VAL A 281 6.96 31.05 38.75
CA VAL A 281 6.71 31.06 37.30
C VAL A 281 5.22 31.18 37.01
N MET A 282 4.39 30.43 37.75
CA MET A 282 2.93 30.49 37.63
C MET A 282 2.37 31.83 38.12
N GLN A 283 2.93 32.41 39.20
CA GLN A 283 2.55 33.75 39.66
C GLN A 283 2.94 34.86 38.66
N GLY A 284 4.06 34.70 37.96
CA GLY A 284 4.49 35.59 36.88
C GLY A 284 3.54 35.54 35.69
N ALA A 285 3.23 34.34 35.19
CA ALA A 285 2.29 34.16 34.08
C ALA A 285 0.88 34.66 34.41
N VAL A 286 0.40 34.45 35.64
CA VAL A 286 -0.90 34.96 36.10
C VAL A 286 -0.90 36.49 36.20
N ASN A 287 0.20 37.11 36.63
CA ASN A 287 0.32 38.57 36.66
C ASN A 287 0.42 39.17 35.26
N ASP A 288 1.09 38.51 34.32
CA ASP A 288 1.19 38.97 32.93
C ASP A 288 -0.16 38.89 32.19
N VAL A 289 -0.91 37.81 32.39
CA VAL A 289 -2.28 37.69 31.86
C VAL A 289 -3.21 38.74 32.50
N ARG A 290 -3.04 39.01 33.80
CA ARG A 290 -3.80 40.05 34.50
C ARG A 290 -3.44 41.46 34.01
N GLN A 291 -2.19 41.71 33.62
CA GLN A 291 -1.79 42.99 33.01
C GLN A 291 -2.32 43.14 31.58
N MET A 292 -2.38 42.05 30.79
CA MET A 292 -2.97 42.06 29.45
C MET A 292 -4.48 42.32 29.46
N LEU A 293 -5.20 41.84 30.49
CA LEU A 293 -6.65 42.03 30.60
C LEU A 293 -7.07 43.43 31.09
N VAL A 294 -6.17 44.20 31.71
CA VAL A 294 -6.54 45.49 32.36
C VAL A 294 -6.33 46.71 31.44
N LYS A 295 -5.63 46.59 30.30
CA LYS A 295 -5.48 47.71 29.33
C LYS A 295 -5.40 47.21 27.89
N PRO A 296 -6.44 47.41 27.05
CA PRO A 296 -6.29 47.34 25.60
C PRO A 296 -5.57 48.61 25.13
N SER A 297 -4.24 48.62 25.22
CA SER A 297 -3.44 49.66 24.60
C SER A 297 -3.17 49.27 23.15
N LEU A 298 -4.00 49.80 22.23
CA LEU A 298 -3.71 49.75 20.80
C LEU A 298 -2.33 50.40 20.54
N PRO A 299 -1.45 49.78 19.74
CA PRO A 299 -0.26 50.46 19.25
C PRO A 299 -0.68 51.65 18.38
N LYS A 300 -0.18 52.84 18.72
CA LYS A 300 -0.41 54.07 17.95
C LYS A 300 0.24 53.93 16.57
N LEU A 301 -0.56 53.84 15.51
CA LEU A 301 -0.08 54.01 14.13
C LEU A 301 0.41 55.45 13.92
N PRO A 302 1.55 55.68 13.24
CA PRO A 302 2.02 57.03 12.92
C PRO A 302 1.07 57.74 11.94
N ILE A 303 0.77 59.01 12.24
CA ILE A 303 -0.25 59.90 11.62
C ILE A 303 0.14 60.39 10.20
N ALA A 304 0.99 59.68 9.45
CA ALA A 304 1.58 60.18 8.20
C ALA A 304 0.90 59.73 6.89
N LEU A 305 -0.26 59.07 6.89
CA LEU A 305 -0.86 58.52 5.65
C LEU A 305 -2.34 58.88 5.41
N ARG A 306 -2.88 59.95 6.02
CA ARG A 306 -4.29 60.32 5.85
C ARG A 306 -4.60 61.33 4.72
N ARG A 307 -3.65 61.65 3.85
CA ARG A 307 -3.88 62.51 2.67
C ARG A 307 -2.99 62.11 1.48
N ALA A 308 -3.30 60.99 0.84
CA ALA A 308 -2.89 60.78 -0.55
C ALA A 308 -4.15 60.92 -1.43
N PRO A 309 -4.13 61.74 -2.50
CA PRO A 309 -5.26 61.80 -3.44
C PRO A 309 -5.43 60.45 -4.16
N PRO A 310 -6.66 60.10 -4.59
CA PRO A 310 -6.91 58.82 -5.24
C PRO A 310 -6.14 58.71 -6.58
N PRO A 311 -5.68 57.50 -6.95
CA PRO A 311 -4.93 57.28 -8.18
C PRO A 311 -5.81 57.54 -9.43
N PRO A 312 -5.23 58.07 -10.53
CA PRO A 312 -5.96 58.32 -11.76
C PRO A 312 -6.40 57.01 -12.44
N PRO A 313 -7.52 57.03 -13.20
CA PRO A 313 -8.05 55.82 -13.84
C PRO A 313 -7.10 55.26 -14.91
N PRO A 314 -7.12 53.93 -15.13
CA PRO A 314 -6.25 53.27 -16.09
C PRO A 314 -6.55 53.73 -17.54
N ARG A 315 -5.48 53.95 -18.32
CA ARG A 315 -5.59 54.33 -19.75
C ARG A 315 -6.22 53.19 -20.56
N PRO A 316 -7.08 53.50 -21.54
CA PRO A 316 -7.62 52.49 -22.43
C PRO A 316 -6.50 51.91 -23.33
N PRO A 317 -6.62 50.63 -23.74
CA PRO A 317 -5.65 50.01 -24.64
C PRO A 317 -5.66 50.68 -26.03
N PRO A 318 -4.54 50.63 -26.76
CA PRO A 318 -4.44 51.25 -28.08
C PRO A 318 -5.42 50.61 -29.06
N ARG A 319 -6.17 51.45 -29.78
CA ARG A 319 -7.02 51.03 -30.90
C ARG A 319 -6.13 50.47 -32.01
N HIS A 320 -6.20 49.17 -32.25
CA HIS A 320 -5.79 48.60 -33.52
C HIS A 320 -6.83 48.95 -34.60
N SER A 321 -6.40 49.65 -35.63
CA SER A 321 -7.14 49.89 -36.87
C SER A 321 -7.36 48.57 -37.63
N PRO A 322 -8.43 48.44 -38.43
CA PRO A 322 -8.75 47.19 -39.11
C PRO A 322 -7.87 46.99 -40.34
N HIS A 323 -7.04 45.95 -40.35
CA HIS A 323 -6.39 45.45 -41.56
C HIS A 323 -7.25 44.35 -42.20
N LYS A 324 -7.48 44.49 -43.51
CA LYS A 324 -8.25 43.62 -44.41
C LYS A 324 -7.84 42.14 -44.35
N PRO A 325 -8.74 41.20 -44.74
CA PRO A 325 -8.43 39.78 -44.80
C PRO A 325 -7.61 39.47 -46.07
N SER A 326 -6.46 38.81 -45.92
CA SER A 326 -5.81 38.08 -47.00
C SER A 326 -5.98 36.59 -46.75
N GLN A 327 -6.56 35.93 -47.75
CA GLN A 327 -6.73 34.49 -47.89
C GLN A 327 -5.38 33.79 -47.70
N ASP A 328 -5.29 32.80 -46.81
CA ASP A 328 -4.36 31.64 -46.97
C ASP A 328 -4.43 30.59 -45.86
N GLU A 329 -5.21 30.75 -44.78
CA GLU A 329 -5.24 29.75 -43.68
C GLU A 329 -6.33 28.66 -43.81
N ALA A 330 -6.66 28.27 -45.04
CA ALA A 330 -7.45 27.07 -45.31
C ALA A 330 -6.54 25.91 -45.69
N ARG A 331 -5.91 25.25 -44.71
CA ARG A 331 -5.42 23.85 -44.77
C ARG A 331 -4.66 23.47 -43.50
N LEU A 332 -5.35 22.89 -42.52
CA LEU A 332 -4.74 21.95 -41.58
C LEU A 332 -5.72 20.77 -41.39
N PRO A 333 -5.32 19.55 -41.77
CA PRO A 333 -6.22 18.40 -41.78
C PRO A 333 -6.35 17.73 -40.41
N LYS A 334 -7.60 17.36 -40.09
CA LYS A 334 -7.97 16.36 -39.09
C LYS A 334 -7.45 14.98 -39.54
N LEU A 335 -6.71 14.26 -38.69
CA LEU A 335 -6.57 12.79 -38.76
C LEU A 335 -6.38 12.25 -37.32
N MET A 336 -7.41 11.62 -36.76
CA MET A 336 -7.63 10.16 -36.59
C MET A 336 -7.05 9.67 -35.25
N LEU A 337 -7.77 9.10 -34.28
CA LEU A 337 -8.95 8.23 -34.26
C LEU A 337 -8.82 7.01 -35.18
N LYS A 338 -8.08 6.03 -34.68
CA LYS A 338 -8.43 4.61 -34.68
C LYS A 338 -7.94 4.01 -33.36
#